data_AF-A0A9N9H8S0-F1
#
_entry.id   AF-A0A9N9H8S0-F1
#
_cell.length_a   1.000
_cell.length_b   1.000
_cell.length_c   1.000
_cell.angle_alpha   90.00
_cell.angle_beta   90.00
_cell.angle_gamma   90.00
#
_symmetry.space_group_name_H-M   'P 1'
#
loop_
_entity.id
_entity.type
_entity.pdbx_description
1 polymer ?
#
loop_
_entity_poly.entity_id
_entity_poly.type
_entity_poly.pdbx_seq_one_letter_code
_entity_poly.pdbx_strand_id
1 'polypeptide(L)'
;MNQENLSQSTSWIPRPYTCEEEKHIQNKLNEKLDPELVAYRPGPGHTRVAYIEGRQVISLANEIFGFNGWSSNVKEITIDFVNEIQGGRIQVGVSVILRVTLKDGTYREDVGYGSGEFPKKADAFQKAKKEAMTDALKRTLRSFGELLGN
;
A
#
# COMPACT_ATOMS: atom_id res chain seq x y z
N MET A 1 -24.57 -38.35 12.65
CA MET A 1 -24.04 -38.31 11.26
C MET A 1 -23.22 -37.04 11.18
N ASN A 2 -21.91 -37.16 11.41
CA ASN A 2 -21.01 -36.03 11.62
C ASN A 2 -20.56 -35.46 10.27
N GLN A 3 -20.81 -34.17 10.04
CA GLN A 3 -20.16 -33.37 9.01
C GLN A 3 -19.53 -32.14 9.66
N GLU A 4 -18.52 -32.37 10.51
CA GLU A 4 -17.61 -31.33 10.98
C GLU A 4 -16.18 -31.83 10.72
N ASN A 5 -15.71 -31.67 9.48
CA ASN A 5 -14.27 -31.75 9.16
C ASN A 5 -13.97 -31.33 7.72
N LEU A 6 -14.22 -30.06 7.38
CA LEU A 6 -13.73 -29.47 6.13
C LEU A 6 -13.36 -27.98 6.34
N SER A 7 -12.43 -27.73 7.26
CA SER A 7 -11.60 -26.52 7.19
C SER A 7 -10.18 -26.86 7.62
N GLN A 8 -9.55 -27.76 6.87
CA GLN A 8 -8.09 -27.76 6.85
C GLN A 8 -7.69 -26.42 6.24
N SER A 9 -7.37 -25.45 7.09
CA SER A 9 -6.70 -24.23 6.68
C SER A 9 -5.44 -24.70 5.96
N THR A 10 -5.37 -24.52 4.64
CA THR A 10 -4.11 -24.63 3.91
C THR A 10 -3.23 -23.50 4.43
N SER A 11 -2.53 -23.74 5.53
CA SER A 11 -1.61 -22.79 6.12
C SER A 11 -0.55 -22.50 5.07
N TRP A 12 -0.52 -21.27 4.59
CA TRP A 12 0.52 -20.82 3.69
C TRP A 12 1.89 -21.06 4.36
N ILE A 13 2.75 -21.85 3.72
CA ILE A 13 4.07 -22.17 4.24
C ILE A 13 5.06 -21.14 3.69
N PRO A 14 5.73 -20.36 4.55
CA PRO A 14 6.75 -19.43 4.09
C PRO A 14 7.88 -20.17 3.37
N ARG A 15 8.32 -19.62 2.24
CA ARG A 15 9.41 -20.13 1.41
C ARG A 15 10.63 -19.23 1.60
N PRO A 16 11.69 -19.68 2.29
CA PRO A 16 12.87 -18.87 2.52
C PRO A 16 13.52 -18.48 1.19
N TYR A 17 14.17 -17.32 1.16
CA TYR A 17 15.01 -16.91 0.05
C TYR A 17 16.33 -17.70 0.07
N THR A 18 16.88 -17.95 -1.12
CA THR A 18 18.28 -18.41 -1.24
C THR A 18 19.24 -17.25 -1.00
N CYS A 19 20.51 -17.52 -0.64
CA CYS A 19 21.50 -16.46 -0.44
C CYS A 19 21.70 -15.60 -1.71
N GLU A 20 21.59 -16.20 -2.89
CA GLU A 20 21.65 -15.50 -4.17
C GLU A 20 20.46 -14.55 -4.36
N GLU A 21 19.24 -15.01 -4.05
CA GLU A 21 18.03 -14.17 -4.13
C GLU A 21 18.09 -13.02 -3.12
N GLU A 22 18.47 -13.28 -1.86
CA GLU A 22 18.59 -12.24 -0.83
C GLU A 22 19.56 -11.15 -1.25
N LYS A 23 20.75 -11.54 -1.75
CA LYS A 23 21.76 -10.59 -2.23
C LYS A 23 21.25 -9.78 -3.43
N HIS A 24 20.56 -10.44 -4.37
CA HIS A 24 19.99 -9.75 -5.53
C HIS A 24 18.92 -8.74 -5.12
N ILE A 25 17.98 -9.13 -4.26
CA ILE A 25 16.91 -8.28 -3.74
C ILE A 25 17.50 -7.11 -2.94
N GLN A 26 18.46 -7.39 -2.06
CA GLN A 26 19.10 -6.35 -1.25
C GLN A 26 19.83 -5.31 -2.11
N ASN A 27 20.50 -5.75 -3.18
CA ASN A 27 21.14 -4.84 -4.12
C ASN A 27 20.11 -3.96 -4.82
N LYS A 28 19.02 -4.54 -5.36
CA LYS A 28 17.93 -3.77 -5.99
C LYS A 28 17.29 -2.78 -5.03
N LEU A 29 17.02 -3.17 -3.79
CA LEU A 29 16.40 -2.30 -2.79
C LEU A 29 17.27 -1.08 -2.41
N ASN A 30 18.59 -1.17 -2.60
CA ASN A 30 19.55 -0.10 -2.37
C ASN A 30 19.75 0.81 -3.59
N GLU A 31 19.17 0.47 -4.74
CA GLU A 31 19.22 1.33 -5.92
C GLU A 31 18.34 2.56 -5.70
N LYS A 32 18.79 3.70 -6.23
CA LYS A 32 17.98 4.91 -6.23
C LYS A 32 16.92 4.78 -7.32
N LEU A 33 15.75 5.36 -7.06
CA LEU A 33 14.75 5.52 -8.10
C LEU A 33 15.30 6.27 -9.30
N ASP A 34 14.99 5.74 -10.48
CA ASP A 34 15.16 6.46 -11.72
C ASP A 34 14.36 7.78 -11.65
N PRO A 35 14.99 8.94 -11.89
CA PRO A 35 14.32 10.23 -11.94
C PRO A 35 13.10 10.27 -12.87
N GLU A 36 13.06 9.45 -13.93
CA GLU A 36 11.92 9.35 -14.84
C GLU A 36 10.66 8.76 -14.20
N LEU A 37 10.82 7.98 -13.12
CA LEU A 37 9.73 7.36 -12.37
C LEU A 37 9.20 8.26 -11.23
N VAL A 38 9.86 9.38 -10.97
CA VAL A 38 9.52 10.31 -9.90
C VAL A 38 8.60 11.41 -10.40
N ALA A 39 7.38 11.44 -9.88
CA ALA A 39 6.46 12.53 -10.09
C ALA A 39 6.64 13.61 -9.01
N TYR A 40 6.24 14.85 -9.33
CA TYR A 40 6.33 15.98 -8.40
C TYR A 40 4.96 16.60 -8.18
N ARG A 41 4.63 16.86 -6.93
CA ARG A 41 3.46 17.68 -6.56
C ARG A 41 3.91 18.99 -5.89
N PRO A 42 3.13 20.07 -6.02
CA PRO A 42 3.36 21.28 -5.22
C PRO A 42 3.35 20.96 -3.71
N GLY A 43 4.36 21.43 -3.01
CA GLY A 43 4.51 21.35 -1.56
C GLY A 43 4.35 22.71 -0.89
N PRO A 44 4.40 22.77 0.45
CA PRO A 44 4.37 24.01 1.20
C PRO A 44 5.53 24.94 0.82
N GLY A 45 5.28 26.24 0.77
CA GLY A 45 6.34 27.24 0.58
C GLY A 45 7.08 27.15 -0.76
N HIS A 46 6.35 26.97 -1.87
CA HIS A 46 6.91 26.84 -3.23
C HIS A 46 7.88 25.64 -3.44
N THR A 47 7.92 24.69 -2.51
CA THR A 47 8.69 23.45 -2.69
C THR A 47 7.94 22.46 -3.59
N ARG A 48 8.65 21.45 -4.10
CA ARG A 48 8.05 20.31 -4.77
C ARG A 48 8.33 19.05 -3.96
N VAL A 49 7.30 18.24 -3.76
CA VAL A 49 7.42 16.96 -3.07
C VAL A 49 7.46 15.86 -4.13
N ALA A 50 8.57 15.14 -4.17
CA ALA A 50 8.73 13.94 -4.98
C ALA A 50 7.79 12.84 -4.47
N TYR A 51 7.16 12.10 -5.39
CA TYR A 51 6.35 10.92 -5.07
C TYR A 51 6.37 9.93 -6.22
N ILE A 52 6.07 8.67 -5.91
CA ILE A 52 5.90 7.60 -6.89
C ILE A 52 4.41 7.31 -7.04
N GLU A 53 3.96 7.11 -8.28
CA GLU A 53 2.59 6.70 -8.57
C GLU A 53 2.33 5.27 -8.09
N GLY A 54 1.10 4.99 -7.64
CA GLY A 54 0.74 3.67 -7.11
C GLY A 54 0.97 2.52 -8.11
N ARG A 55 0.73 2.76 -9.41
CA ARG A 55 0.99 1.75 -10.46
C ARG A 55 2.47 1.39 -10.53
N GLN A 56 3.35 2.39 -10.42
CA GLN A 56 4.78 2.18 -10.54
C GLN A 56 5.34 1.42 -9.35
N VAL A 57 4.85 1.69 -8.14
CA VAL A 57 5.24 0.94 -6.93
C VAL A 57 4.87 -0.55 -7.05
N ILE A 58 3.70 -0.87 -7.62
CA ILE A 58 3.30 -2.27 -7.87
C ILE A 58 4.22 -2.94 -8.88
N SER A 59 4.56 -2.24 -9.98
CA SER A 59 5.49 -2.77 -10.98
C SER A 59 6.87 -3.05 -10.39
N LEU A 60 7.41 -2.11 -9.59
CA LEU A 60 8.69 -2.27 -8.91
C LEU A 60 8.66 -3.45 -7.92
N ALA A 61 7.60 -3.58 -7.12
CA ALA A 61 7.46 -4.72 -6.22
C ALA A 61 7.42 -6.06 -6.98
N ASN A 62 6.73 -6.12 -8.12
CA ASN A 62 6.71 -7.30 -8.98
C ASN A 62 8.08 -7.60 -9.61
N GLU A 63 8.88 -6.58 -9.90
CA GLU A 63 10.22 -6.73 -10.48
C GLU A 63 11.27 -7.16 -9.44
N ILE A 64 11.14 -6.67 -8.20
CA ILE A 64 12.07 -6.97 -7.10
C ILE A 64 11.75 -8.33 -6.47
N PHE A 65 10.49 -8.55 -6.11
CA PHE A 65 10.09 -9.75 -5.36
C PHE A 65 9.54 -10.85 -6.28
N GLY A 66 9.15 -10.53 -7.51
CA GLY A 66 8.38 -11.42 -8.38
C GLY A 66 6.87 -11.32 -8.12
N PHE A 67 6.05 -11.57 -9.15
CA PHE A 67 4.58 -11.46 -9.05
C PHE A 67 3.95 -12.35 -7.97
N ASN A 68 4.62 -13.43 -7.57
CA ASN A 68 4.20 -14.38 -6.53
C ASN A 68 5.11 -14.34 -5.28
N GLY A 69 6.02 -13.38 -5.21
CA GLY A 69 6.96 -13.23 -4.11
C GLY A 69 6.50 -12.28 -3.01
N TRP A 70 5.38 -11.58 -3.23
CA TRP A 70 4.78 -10.68 -2.25
C TRP A 70 3.25 -10.72 -2.35
N SER A 71 2.59 -10.27 -1.30
CA SER A 71 1.15 -10.09 -1.23
C SER A 71 0.81 -8.90 -0.35
N SER A 72 -0.37 -8.31 -0.56
CA SER A 72 -0.92 -7.28 0.32
C SER A 72 -2.23 -7.74 0.94
N ASN A 73 -2.45 -7.39 2.20
CA ASN A 73 -3.65 -7.72 2.96
C ASN A 73 -4.12 -6.49 3.72
N VAL A 74 -5.41 -6.16 3.56
CA VAL A 74 -6.05 -5.11 4.35
C VAL A 74 -6.36 -5.66 5.73
N LYS A 75 -5.76 -5.04 6.76
CA LYS A 75 -5.96 -5.42 8.16
C LYS A 75 -7.19 -4.75 8.74
N GLU A 76 -7.33 -3.46 8.46
CA GLU A 76 -8.41 -2.64 9.01
C GLU A 76 -8.74 -1.50 8.05
N ILE A 77 -10.02 -1.14 7.97
CA ILE A 77 -10.50 0.07 7.30
C ILE A 77 -11.36 0.82 8.32
N THR A 78 -10.96 2.05 8.65
CA THR A 78 -11.64 2.88 9.63
C THR A 78 -12.17 4.13 8.97
N ILE A 79 -13.46 4.41 9.17
CA ILE A 79 -14.07 5.67 8.75
C ILE A 79 -13.93 6.62 9.94
N ASP A 80 -12.92 7.48 9.92
CA ASP A 80 -12.58 8.32 11.07
C ASP A 80 -13.62 9.41 11.30
N PHE A 81 -14.15 9.98 10.22
CA PHE A 81 -15.25 10.92 10.28
C PHE A 81 -16.05 10.97 8.98
N VAL A 82 -17.33 11.36 9.11
CA VAL A 82 -18.21 11.70 7.99
C VAL A 82 -19.06 12.88 8.44
N ASN A 83 -18.84 14.04 7.82
CA ASN A 83 -19.56 15.26 8.16
C ASN A 83 -20.30 15.78 6.94
N GLU A 84 -21.52 16.26 7.14
CA GLU A 84 -22.19 17.12 6.18
C GLU A 84 -21.82 18.57 6.50
N ILE A 85 -21.29 19.29 5.53
CA ILE A 85 -20.84 20.67 5.68
C ILE A 85 -21.77 21.62 4.94
N GLN A 86 -21.57 22.94 5.13
CA GLN A 86 -22.38 23.97 4.48
C GLN A 86 -22.42 23.79 2.96
N GLY A 87 -23.62 23.92 2.38
CA GLY A 87 -23.85 23.69 0.96
C GLY A 87 -24.16 22.23 0.59
N GLY A 88 -24.46 21.36 1.57
CA GLY A 88 -24.89 19.98 1.33
C GLY A 88 -23.76 19.06 0.83
N ARG A 89 -22.51 19.45 1.10
CA ARG A 89 -21.33 18.67 0.71
C ARG A 89 -20.94 17.72 1.84
N ILE A 90 -20.33 16.60 1.48
CA ILE A 90 -19.90 15.55 2.39
C ILE A 90 -18.39 15.57 2.51
N GLN A 91 -17.90 15.77 3.72
CA GLN A 91 -16.51 15.61 4.10
C GLN A 91 -16.31 14.22 4.71
N VAL A 92 -15.28 13.51 4.29
CA VAL A 92 -14.96 12.16 4.80
C VAL A 92 -13.46 12.00 5.01
N GLY A 93 -13.09 11.26 6.05
CA GLY A 93 -11.74 10.78 6.30
C GLY A 93 -11.76 9.27 6.52
N VAL A 94 -10.84 8.55 5.89
CA VAL A 94 -10.70 7.09 5.98
C VAL A 94 -9.24 6.73 6.20
N SER A 95 -8.99 5.92 7.22
CA SER A 95 -7.71 5.28 7.49
C SER A 95 -7.74 3.81 7.05
N VAL A 96 -6.63 3.31 6.52
CA VAL A 96 -6.45 1.89 6.17
C VAL A 96 -5.14 1.38 6.75
N ILE A 97 -5.20 0.30 7.53
CA ILE A 97 -4.01 -0.45 7.95
C ILE A 97 -3.79 -1.57 6.94
N LEU A 98 -2.61 -1.59 6.33
CA LEU A 98 -2.25 -2.57 5.31
C LEU A 98 -0.99 -3.32 5.70
N ARG A 99 -0.99 -4.64 5.46
CA ARG A 99 0.18 -5.51 5.59
C ARG A 99 0.68 -5.92 4.21
N VAL A 100 1.98 -5.77 3.96
CA VAL A 100 2.67 -6.44 2.86
C VAL A 100 3.48 -7.59 3.42
N THR A 101 3.31 -8.79 2.86
CA THR A 101 4.01 -10.02 3.27
C THR A 101 4.79 -10.59 2.08
N LEU A 102 6.08 -10.83 2.27
CA LEU A 102 6.96 -11.48 1.29
C LEU A 102 6.88 -13.00 1.36
N LYS A 103 7.45 -13.70 0.37
CA LYS A 103 7.32 -15.16 0.26
C LYS A 103 7.95 -15.94 1.41
N ASP A 104 8.92 -15.36 2.10
CA ASP A 104 9.62 -15.91 3.27
C ASP A 104 8.88 -15.69 4.60
N GLY A 105 7.77 -14.93 4.56
CA GLY A 105 6.95 -14.60 5.72
C GLY A 105 7.31 -13.27 6.39
N THR A 106 8.37 -12.59 5.92
CA THR A 106 8.69 -11.24 6.36
C THR A 106 7.56 -10.28 5.98
N TYR A 107 7.16 -9.40 6.90
CA TYR A 107 6.10 -8.44 6.62
C TYR A 107 6.39 -7.05 7.19
N ARG A 108 5.74 -6.06 6.59
CA ARG A 108 5.66 -4.67 7.07
C ARG A 108 4.20 -4.25 7.11
N GLU A 109 3.89 -3.34 8.02
CA GLU A 109 2.57 -2.72 8.13
C GLU A 109 2.74 -1.21 8.21
N ASP A 110 1.86 -0.48 7.54
CA ASP A 110 1.75 0.97 7.68
C ASP A 110 0.27 1.37 7.51
N VAL A 111 -0.01 2.63 7.86
CA VAL A 111 -1.33 3.24 7.74
C VAL A 111 -1.33 4.16 6.53
N GLY A 112 -2.36 4.06 5.69
CA GLY A 112 -2.65 5.04 4.65
C GLY A 112 -3.88 5.85 4.97
N TYR A 113 -3.94 7.06 4.42
CA TYR A 113 -5.06 7.96 4.64
C TYR A 113 -5.67 8.46 3.34
N GLY A 114 -6.99 8.58 3.31
CA GLY A 114 -7.73 9.14 2.20
C GLY A 114 -8.84 10.02 2.71
N SER A 115 -8.92 11.24 2.20
CA SER A 115 -9.92 12.20 2.63
C SER A 115 -10.35 13.09 1.48
N GLY A 116 -11.52 13.71 1.62
CA GLY A 116 -11.91 14.78 0.74
C GLY A 116 -13.33 15.26 1.00
N GLU A 117 -13.76 16.17 0.12
CA GLU A 117 -15.04 16.85 0.20
C GLU A 117 -15.76 16.76 -1.14
N PHE A 118 -16.95 16.17 -1.14
CA PHE A 118 -17.68 15.84 -2.36
C PHE A 118 -19.17 16.17 -2.23
N PRO A 119 -19.86 16.52 -3.33
CA PRO A 119 -21.30 16.76 -3.29
C PRO A 119 -22.14 15.53 -2.92
N LYS A 120 -21.64 14.32 -3.19
CA LYS A 120 -22.37 13.07 -2.96
C LYS A 120 -21.62 12.16 -2.01
N LYS A 121 -22.34 11.58 -1.05
CA LYS A 121 -21.79 10.64 -0.05
C LYS A 121 -21.10 9.44 -0.71
N ALA A 122 -21.69 8.86 -1.74
CA ALA A 122 -21.13 7.70 -2.43
C ALA A 122 -19.75 7.99 -3.06
N ASP A 123 -19.63 9.13 -3.75
CA ASP A 123 -18.38 9.56 -4.39
C ASP A 123 -17.30 9.84 -3.33
N ALA A 124 -17.70 10.46 -2.21
CA ALA A 124 -16.81 10.71 -1.08
C ALA A 124 -16.17 9.41 -0.56
N PHE A 125 -17.00 8.41 -0.24
CA PHE A 125 -16.52 7.12 0.25
C PHE A 125 -15.67 6.39 -0.79
N GLN A 126 -16.08 6.42 -2.06
CA GLN A 126 -15.34 5.73 -3.12
C GLN A 126 -13.94 6.31 -3.28
N LYS A 127 -13.81 7.64 -3.34
CA LYS A 127 -12.52 8.29 -3.52
C LYS A 127 -11.63 8.13 -2.28
N ALA A 128 -12.17 8.39 -1.09
CA ALA A 128 -11.41 8.28 0.16
C ALA A 128 -10.88 6.86 0.40
N LYS A 129 -11.71 5.83 0.22
CA LYS A 129 -11.25 4.42 0.37
C LYS A 129 -10.17 4.04 -0.64
N LYS A 130 -10.34 4.41 -1.92
CA LYS A 130 -9.34 4.12 -2.97
C LYS A 130 -8.00 4.81 -2.69
N GLU A 131 -8.06 6.05 -2.21
CA GLU A 131 -6.88 6.83 -1.86
C GLU A 131 -6.17 6.28 -0.64
N ALA A 132 -6.89 6.02 0.46
CA ALA A 132 -6.34 5.43 1.68
C ALA A 132 -5.66 4.08 1.40
N MET A 133 -6.28 3.22 0.58
CA MET A 133 -5.71 1.93 0.18
C MET A 133 -4.41 2.11 -0.62
N THR A 134 -4.40 3.03 -1.58
CA THR A 134 -3.22 3.29 -2.41
C THR A 134 -2.08 3.89 -1.59
N ASP A 135 -2.40 4.81 -0.68
CA ASP A 135 -1.43 5.42 0.21
C ASP A 135 -0.82 4.39 1.17
N ALA A 136 -1.64 3.54 1.79
CA ALA A 136 -1.19 2.49 2.70
C ALA A 136 -0.23 1.53 2.01
N LEU A 137 -0.56 1.12 0.78
CA LEU A 137 0.29 0.25 -0.04
C LEU A 137 1.66 0.87 -0.31
N LYS A 138 1.70 2.12 -0.78
CA LYS A 138 2.96 2.82 -1.06
C LYS A 138 3.81 2.97 0.19
N ARG A 139 3.20 3.38 1.29
CA ARG A 139 3.87 3.59 2.58
C ARG A 139 4.42 2.28 3.15
N THR A 140 3.67 1.19 3.04
CA THR A 140 4.14 -0.12 3.49
C THR A 140 5.31 -0.63 2.64
N LEU A 141 5.25 -0.44 1.31
CA LEU A 141 6.29 -0.89 0.39
C LEU A 141 7.59 -0.10 0.52
N ARG A 142 7.54 1.21 0.76
CA ARG A 142 8.76 2.02 0.95
C ARG A 142 9.62 1.53 2.12
N SER A 143 9.02 0.93 3.15
CA SER A 143 9.73 0.40 4.31
C SER A 143 10.62 -0.82 4.01
N PHE A 144 10.64 -1.31 2.78
CA PHE A 144 11.57 -2.36 2.35
C PHE A 144 12.87 -1.81 1.73
N GLY A 145 12.92 -0.59 1.17
CA GLY A 145 14.14 -0.05 0.58
C GLY A 145 13.96 1.25 -0.23
N GLU A 146 15.08 1.89 -0.58
CA GLU A 146 15.13 3.16 -1.32
C GLU A 146 14.41 3.08 -2.67
N LEU A 147 14.60 1.99 -3.42
CA LEU A 147 13.98 1.81 -4.74
C LEU A 147 12.44 1.80 -4.68
N LEU A 148 11.84 1.47 -3.53
CA LEU A 148 10.40 1.49 -3.31
C LEU A 148 9.89 2.83 -2.75
N GLY A 149 10.74 3.86 -2.69
CA GLY A 149 10.39 5.24 -2.35
C GLY A 149 10.64 5.62 -0.89
N ASN A 150 11.66 5.04 -0.26
CA ASN A 150 12.10 5.45 1.08
C ASN A 150 12.83 6.80 1.07
#